data_AF-A0A2M9EY99-F1
#
_entry.id   AF-A0A2M9EY99-F1
#
_cell.length_a   1.000
_cell.length_b   1.000
_cell.length_c   1.000
_cell.angle_alpha   90.00
_cell.angle_beta   90.00
_cell.angle_gamma   90.00
#
_symmetry.space_group_name_H-M   'P 1'
#
loop_
_entity.id
_entity.type
_entity.pdbx_description
1 polymer ?
#
loop_
_entity_poly.entity_id
_entity_poly.type
_entity_poly.pdbx_seq_one_letter_code
_entity_poly.pdbx_strand_id
1 'polypeptide(L)'
;MENWSTILNGYGFACTVNESRWIVIDETISEESVEFLSKVLKTSGVQHFIDGKRVHLEGKIPEEKFVESLSKLVNPITEMMYYPEALPSYKLDVYIAGIVRQLNRLGLLTCMSCDGHGTKSPYIHFQSNIDALQAEVLFRELGVKVHVSGASLRFKKKRESLPGIANQLAALTEVPSNKLTQKKYEETLEELLLINGESGEEATVRNYVTQKMSPLVDEMFVDDAGNLHAKQVFGEGPTIILNAHLDTVSSWDEDKEILKHGWDVWSSSTGILGADDRAGVAVLLGLAHLLPNSSFDGTIHYIFTVEEEIGLCGARAVTPELIQEAKMAFVIDRRGKHDIVVGSQWGGLFCSEEFGQRVERIARRTQSRRWTCTLGGSSDTRIWVSHGIESVNLSAGYMNEHTEDETLDVRANLNTLSVVYKLVEDATYLLQKKTQRPLRSKSAM
;
A
#
# COMPACT_ATOMS: atom_id res chain seq x y z
N MET A 1 -35.13 16.00 -4.37
CA MET A 1 -35.91 15.01 -3.59
C MET A 1 -35.21 13.69 -3.77
N GLU A 2 -34.54 13.23 -2.72
CA GLU A 2 -33.56 12.15 -2.82
C GLU A 2 -34.19 10.78 -2.96
N ASN A 3 -33.45 9.91 -3.64
CA ASN A 3 -33.71 8.49 -3.73
C ASN A 3 -33.35 7.87 -2.37
N TRP A 4 -34.19 7.00 -1.81
CA TRP A 4 -33.92 6.34 -0.53
C TRP A 4 -32.57 5.62 -0.53
N SER A 5 -32.16 5.03 -1.66
CA SER A 5 -30.83 4.43 -1.76
C SER A 5 -29.70 5.44 -1.58
N THR A 6 -29.89 6.70 -1.96
CA THR A 6 -28.91 7.78 -1.75
C THR A 6 -28.73 8.10 -0.27
N ILE A 7 -29.84 8.22 0.47
CA ILE A 7 -29.81 8.46 1.91
C ILE A 7 -29.17 7.26 2.62
N LEU A 8 -29.63 6.05 2.32
CA LEU A 8 -29.14 4.84 2.99
C LEU A 8 -27.65 4.57 2.72
N ASN A 9 -27.21 4.68 1.46
CA ASN A 9 -25.79 4.54 1.11
C ASN A 9 -24.92 5.65 1.75
N GLY A 10 -25.44 6.87 1.84
CA GLY A 10 -24.77 8.00 2.49
C GLY A 10 -24.49 7.80 3.97
N TYR A 11 -25.34 7.03 4.67
CA TYR A 11 -25.36 6.94 6.13
C TYR A 11 -25.17 5.52 6.68
N GLY A 12 -24.46 4.66 5.94
CA GLY A 12 -23.95 3.39 6.48
C GLY A 12 -24.89 2.19 6.31
N PHE A 13 -25.81 2.26 5.35
CA PHE A 13 -26.67 1.14 4.93
C PHE A 13 -26.45 0.89 3.44
N ALA A 14 -25.34 0.22 3.11
CA ALA A 14 -25.00 -0.11 1.73
C ALA A 14 -26.16 -0.89 1.09
N CYS A 15 -26.65 -0.42 -0.06
CA CYS A 15 -27.82 -0.98 -0.71
C CYS A 15 -27.92 -0.65 -2.20
N THR A 16 -28.70 -1.47 -2.91
CA THR A 16 -29.09 -1.26 -4.30
C THR A 16 -30.62 -1.19 -4.41
N VAL A 17 -31.13 -0.80 -5.58
CA VAL A 17 -32.57 -0.81 -5.89
C VAL A 17 -32.81 -1.81 -7.01
N ASN A 18 -33.72 -2.76 -6.81
CA ASN A 18 -34.07 -3.73 -7.84
C ASN A 18 -35.17 -3.21 -8.79
N GLU A 19 -35.48 -3.98 -9.83
CA GLU A 19 -36.50 -3.64 -10.84
C GLU A 19 -37.89 -3.37 -10.26
N SER A 20 -38.24 -4.07 -9.18
CA SER A 20 -39.50 -3.91 -8.45
C SER A 20 -39.48 -2.75 -7.45
N ARG A 21 -38.46 -1.89 -7.49
CA ARG A 21 -38.24 -0.73 -6.59
C ARG A 21 -38.07 -1.09 -5.12
N TRP A 22 -37.71 -2.32 -4.82
CA TRP A 22 -37.28 -2.69 -3.48
C TRP A 22 -35.84 -2.26 -3.27
N ILE A 23 -35.55 -1.79 -2.05
CA ILE A 23 -34.19 -1.58 -1.60
C ILE A 23 -33.66 -2.93 -1.14
N VAL A 24 -32.51 -3.33 -1.68
CA VAL A 24 -31.81 -4.55 -1.29
C VAL A 24 -30.55 -4.14 -0.55
N ILE A 25 -30.55 -4.39 0.76
CA ILE A 25 -29.40 -4.15 1.63
C ILE A 25 -28.29 -5.14 1.25
N ASP A 26 -27.07 -4.65 1.16
CA ASP A 26 -25.89 -5.44 0.84
C ASP A 26 -25.62 -6.52 1.91
N GLU A 27 -25.14 -7.69 1.49
CA GLU A 27 -24.91 -8.82 2.39
C GLU A 27 -23.85 -8.52 3.47
N THR A 28 -22.95 -7.57 3.21
CA THR A 28 -21.94 -7.12 4.19
C THR A 28 -22.54 -6.33 5.36
N ILE A 29 -23.81 -5.91 5.30
CA ILE A 29 -24.49 -5.21 6.39
C ILE A 29 -25.11 -6.24 7.34
N SER A 30 -24.66 -6.28 8.60
CA SER A 30 -25.14 -7.25 9.60
C SER A 30 -26.65 -7.20 9.84
N GLU A 31 -27.25 -8.32 10.29
CA GLU A 31 -28.67 -8.37 10.68
C GLU A 31 -29.00 -7.34 11.76
N GLU A 32 -28.12 -7.16 12.74
CA GLU A 32 -28.22 -6.14 13.77
C GLU A 32 -28.29 -4.71 13.18
N SER A 33 -27.55 -4.46 12.09
CA SER A 33 -27.61 -3.17 11.38
C SER A 33 -28.94 -2.99 10.64
N VAL A 34 -29.55 -4.07 10.13
CA VAL A 34 -30.89 -4.03 9.52
C VAL A 34 -31.97 -3.75 10.57
N GLU A 35 -31.88 -4.39 11.75
CA GLU A 35 -32.76 -4.08 12.88
C GLU A 35 -32.61 -2.64 13.35
N PHE A 36 -31.38 -2.14 13.39
CA PHE A 36 -31.09 -0.74 13.68
C PHE A 36 -31.72 0.19 12.64
N LEU A 37 -31.63 -0.13 11.35
CA LEU A 37 -32.32 0.63 10.30
C LEU A 37 -33.83 0.69 10.55
N SER A 38 -34.47 -0.43 10.92
CA SER A 38 -35.89 -0.43 11.28
C SER A 38 -36.19 0.56 12.42
N LYS A 39 -35.37 0.59 13.47
CA LYS A 39 -35.53 1.53 14.59
C LYS A 39 -35.42 2.98 14.12
N VAL A 40 -34.43 3.30 13.28
CA VAL A 40 -34.25 4.64 12.69
C VAL A 40 -35.46 5.05 11.85
N LEU A 41 -35.98 4.16 11.01
CA LEU A 41 -37.16 4.42 10.17
C LEU A 41 -38.43 4.63 11.00
N LYS A 42 -38.63 3.84 12.06
CA LYS A 42 -39.73 4.03 13.03
C LYS A 42 -39.64 5.40 13.71
N THR A 43 -38.46 5.77 14.23
CA THR A 43 -38.22 7.08 14.85
C THR A 43 -38.44 8.23 13.87
N SER A 44 -38.13 8.02 12.59
CA SER A 44 -38.35 8.99 11.51
C SER A 44 -39.82 9.14 11.09
N GLY A 45 -40.71 8.25 11.56
CA GLY A 45 -42.12 8.19 11.17
C GLY A 45 -42.34 7.70 9.74
N VAL A 46 -41.43 6.87 9.22
CA VAL A 46 -41.49 6.32 7.86
C VAL A 46 -42.20 4.97 7.89
N GLN A 47 -43.25 4.82 7.09
CA GLN A 47 -43.88 3.52 6.88
C GLN A 47 -42.95 2.62 6.06
N HIS A 48 -42.67 1.43 6.58
CA HIS A 48 -41.73 0.50 5.97
C HIS A 48 -42.10 -0.94 6.26
N PHE A 49 -41.63 -1.82 5.38
CA PHE A 49 -41.66 -3.27 5.55
C PHE A 49 -40.25 -3.81 5.29
N ILE A 50 -39.76 -4.68 6.17
CA ILE A 50 -38.43 -5.30 6.06
C ILE A 50 -38.63 -6.81 6.10
N ASP A 51 -38.11 -7.50 5.10
CA ASP A 51 -38.05 -8.95 4.98
C ASP A 51 -36.61 -9.37 4.70
N GLY A 52 -35.89 -9.79 5.73
CA GLY A 52 -34.45 -10.02 5.68
C GLY A 52 -33.70 -8.76 5.19
N LYS A 53 -33.00 -8.88 4.06
CA LYS A 53 -32.26 -7.76 3.41
C LYS A 53 -33.12 -6.88 2.51
N ARG A 54 -34.40 -7.20 2.31
CA ARG A 54 -35.29 -6.47 1.40
C ARG A 54 -36.11 -5.46 2.19
N VAL A 55 -36.04 -4.20 1.77
CA VAL A 55 -36.71 -3.08 2.44
C VAL A 55 -37.63 -2.39 1.44
N HIS A 56 -38.89 -2.26 1.82
CA HIS A 56 -39.87 -1.42 1.13
C HIS A 56 -40.11 -0.17 1.98
N LEU A 57 -39.95 1.01 1.39
CA LEU A 57 -40.13 2.31 2.05
C LEU A 57 -41.21 3.11 1.33
N GLU A 58 -42.20 3.57 2.08
CA GLU A 58 -43.27 4.42 1.55
C GLU A 58 -42.96 5.90 1.75
N GLY A 59 -43.30 6.70 0.74
CA GLY A 59 -43.15 8.16 0.78
C GLY A 59 -41.70 8.63 0.66
N LYS A 60 -41.47 9.87 1.11
CA LYS A 60 -40.17 10.56 1.08
C LYS A 60 -39.94 11.26 2.42
N ILE A 61 -38.69 11.43 2.80
CA ILE A 61 -38.28 12.18 3.98
C ILE A 61 -37.19 13.19 3.61
N PRO A 62 -37.13 14.37 4.24
CA PRO A 62 -35.93 15.21 4.20
C PRO A 62 -34.73 14.48 4.82
N GLU A 63 -33.56 14.58 4.20
CA GLU A 63 -32.32 13.98 4.67
C GLU A 63 -32.03 14.38 6.12
N GLU A 64 -32.26 15.64 6.47
CA GLU A 64 -32.00 16.19 7.81
C GLU A 64 -32.82 15.49 8.89
N LYS A 65 -34.07 15.10 8.58
CA LYS A 65 -34.95 14.40 9.52
C LYS A 65 -34.52 12.94 9.71
N PHE A 66 -34.01 12.30 8.65
CA PHE A 66 -33.40 10.98 8.76
C PHE A 66 -32.14 11.04 9.62
N VAL A 67 -31.26 12.01 9.36
CA VAL A 67 -30.02 12.25 10.12
C VAL A 67 -30.32 12.55 11.59
N GLU A 68 -31.33 13.37 11.89
CA GLU A 68 -31.75 13.66 13.27
C GLU A 68 -32.18 12.38 14.00
N SER A 69 -32.97 11.53 13.34
CA SER A 69 -33.44 10.25 13.92
C SER A 69 -32.30 9.26 14.11
N LEU A 70 -31.39 9.18 13.14
CA LEU A 70 -30.18 8.36 13.22
C LEU A 70 -29.27 8.82 14.37
N SER A 71 -29.03 10.13 14.48
CA SER A 71 -28.16 10.73 15.51
C SER A 71 -28.63 10.47 16.94
N LYS A 72 -29.94 10.26 17.15
CA LYS A 72 -30.50 9.91 18.48
C LYS A 72 -30.22 8.47 18.90
N LEU A 73 -29.92 7.59 17.95
CA LEU A 73 -29.83 6.15 18.17
C LEU A 73 -28.42 5.59 18.02
N VAL A 74 -27.50 6.31 17.36
CA VAL A 74 -26.09 5.91 17.29
C VAL A 74 -25.42 5.99 18.66
N ASN A 75 -24.47 5.09 18.90
CA ASN A 75 -23.58 5.10 20.06
C ASN A 75 -22.17 4.71 19.59
N PRO A 76 -21.44 5.66 18.96
CA PRO A 76 -20.18 5.35 18.30
C PRO A 76 -19.12 4.80 19.26
N ILE A 77 -18.43 3.75 18.85
CA ILE A 77 -17.23 3.22 19.52
C ILE A 77 -16.16 2.89 18.48
N THR A 78 -14.94 2.59 18.90
CA THR A 78 -13.86 2.19 17.99
C THR A 78 -14.19 0.88 17.26
N GLU A 79 -14.05 0.87 15.93
CA GLU A 79 -14.35 -0.28 15.06
C GLU A 79 -13.51 -1.52 15.39
N MET A 80 -12.31 -1.37 15.98
CA MET A 80 -11.40 -2.46 16.38
C MET A 80 -12.03 -3.55 17.27
N MET A 81 -13.22 -3.31 17.81
CA MET A 81 -13.98 -4.29 18.59
C MET A 81 -14.76 -5.30 17.72
N TYR A 82 -14.76 -5.15 16.40
CA TYR A 82 -15.57 -5.93 15.48
C TYR A 82 -14.79 -6.36 14.24
N TYR A 83 -15.14 -7.54 13.71
CA TYR A 83 -14.81 -7.88 12.33
C TYR A 83 -15.57 -6.95 11.37
N PRO A 84 -15.02 -6.56 10.22
CA PRO A 84 -15.67 -5.64 9.28
C PRO A 84 -17.10 -6.03 8.88
N GLU A 85 -17.37 -7.33 8.72
CA GLU A 85 -18.68 -7.90 8.37
C GLU A 85 -19.65 -7.90 9.56
N ALA A 86 -19.11 -7.92 10.79
CA ALA A 86 -19.87 -7.90 12.03
C ALA A 86 -20.02 -6.47 12.60
N LEU A 87 -19.31 -5.48 12.06
CA LEU A 87 -19.35 -4.09 12.51
C LEU A 87 -20.81 -3.59 12.44
N PRO A 88 -21.44 -3.15 13.54
CA PRO A 88 -22.81 -2.65 13.49
C PRO A 88 -22.88 -1.17 13.10
N SER A 89 -23.87 -0.76 12.29
CA SER A 89 -23.92 0.61 11.76
C SER A 89 -24.10 1.68 12.83
N TYR A 90 -24.71 1.33 13.97
CA TYR A 90 -24.90 2.25 15.10
C TYR A 90 -23.63 2.53 15.89
N LYS A 91 -22.51 1.82 15.61
CA LYS A 91 -21.19 2.05 16.20
C LYS A 91 -20.34 3.04 15.42
N LEU A 92 -20.80 3.52 14.28
CA LEU A 92 -20.09 4.46 13.42
C LEU A 92 -20.60 5.89 13.63
N ASP A 93 -19.70 6.86 13.47
CA ASP A 93 -20.09 8.26 13.40
C ASP A 93 -20.98 8.49 12.18
N VAL A 94 -22.08 9.21 12.38
CA VAL A 94 -23.18 9.38 11.41
C VAL A 94 -22.67 9.72 10.00
N TYR A 95 -21.83 10.73 9.87
CA TYR A 95 -21.43 11.25 8.56
C TYR A 95 -20.38 10.39 7.85
N ILE A 96 -19.56 9.61 8.58
CA ILE A 96 -18.50 8.79 7.98
C ILE A 96 -18.96 7.34 7.73
N ALA A 97 -20.07 6.92 8.35
CA ALA A 97 -20.58 5.55 8.30
C ALA A 97 -20.77 5.05 6.86
N GLY A 98 -21.31 5.89 5.96
CA GLY A 98 -21.47 5.54 4.55
C GLY A 98 -20.14 5.19 3.89
N ILE A 99 -19.10 6.01 4.10
CA ILE A 99 -17.78 5.78 3.49
C ILE A 99 -17.18 4.48 4.03
N VAL A 100 -17.20 4.28 5.34
CA VAL A 100 -16.67 3.06 5.98
C VAL A 100 -17.32 1.81 5.40
N ARG A 101 -18.66 1.80 5.25
CA ARG A 101 -19.38 0.68 4.67
C ARG A 101 -19.00 0.40 3.23
N GLN A 102 -18.89 1.44 2.42
CA GLN A 102 -18.55 1.26 1.01
C GLN A 102 -17.11 0.80 0.84
N LEU A 103 -16.17 1.30 1.65
CA LEU A 103 -14.79 0.81 1.63
C LEU A 103 -14.71 -0.66 2.05
N ASN A 104 -15.36 -1.06 3.15
CA ASN A 104 -15.38 -2.46 3.57
C ASN A 104 -16.06 -3.38 2.55
N ARG A 105 -17.14 -2.92 1.88
CA ARG A 105 -17.78 -3.65 0.77
C ARG A 105 -16.84 -3.85 -0.42
N LEU A 106 -16.02 -2.85 -0.73
CA LEU A 106 -14.94 -2.94 -1.73
C LEU A 106 -13.72 -3.72 -1.20
N GLY A 107 -13.80 -4.21 0.05
CA GLY A 107 -12.80 -4.98 0.78
C GLY A 107 -11.57 -4.16 1.22
N LEU A 108 -11.66 -2.84 1.26
CA LEU A 108 -10.64 -1.96 1.83
C LEU A 108 -10.94 -1.82 3.33
N LEU A 109 -10.40 -2.75 4.12
CA LEU A 109 -10.87 -2.99 5.48
C LEU A 109 -10.45 -1.87 6.43
N THR A 110 -11.43 -1.27 7.10
CA THR A 110 -11.23 -0.26 8.14
C THR A 110 -11.14 -0.88 9.53
N CYS A 111 -10.42 -0.23 10.45
CA CYS A 111 -10.32 -0.63 11.85
C CYS A 111 -10.63 0.52 12.83
N MET A 112 -10.72 1.75 12.35
CA MET A 112 -11.15 2.90 13.13
C MET A 112 -11.56 4.03 12.20
N SER A 113 -12.55 4.84 12.58
CA SER A 113 -12.88 6.06 11.89
C SER A 113 -13.43 7.11 12.85
N CYS A 114 -13.42 8.36 12.41
CA CYS A 114 -14.10 9.45 13.10
C CYS A 114 -14.47 10.54 12.10
N ASP A 115 -15.66 11.10 12.24
CA ASP A 115 -16.13 12.22 11.40
C ASP A 115 -15.56 13.59 11.81
N GLY A 116 -14.70 13.61 12.84
CA GLY A 116 -14.06 14.82 13.38
C GLY A 116 -14.98 15.70 14.21
N HIS A 117 -16.24 15.31 14.41
CA HIS A 117 -17.25 15.97 15.24
C HIS A 117 -17.37 17.48 14.98
N GLY A 118 -17.20 17.90 13.72
CA GLY A 118 -17.29 19.29 13.28
C GLY A 118 -16.10 20.20 13.67
N THR A 119 -15.12 19.68 14.41
CA THR A 119 -13.96 20.48 14.91
C THR A 119 -12.64 20.04 14.30
N LYS A 120 -12.52 18.77 13.91
CA LYS A 120 -11.32 18.17 13.33
C LYS A 120 -11.62 17.65 11.92
N SER A 121 -10.56 17.40 11.16
CA SER A 121 -10.68 16.70 9.87
C SER A 121 -11.13 15.25 10.11
N PRO A 122 -12.11 14.75 9.34
CA PRO A 122 -12.49 13.34 9.37
C PRO A 122 -11.31 12.44 9.02
N TYR A 123 -11.26 11.25 9.59
CA TYR A 123 -10.20 10.28 9.31
C TYR A 123 -10.68 8.83 9.39
N ILE A 124 -9.93 7.96 8.71
CA ILE A 124 -10.07 6.50 8.74
C ILE A 124 -8.69 5.91 9.01
N HIS A 125 -8.64 4.86 9.82
CA HIS A 125 -7.51 3.93 9.88
C HIS A 125 -7.94 2.61 9.24
N PHE A 126 -7.07 2.09 8.39
CA PHE A 126 -7.22 0.82 7.72
C PHE A 126 -6.51 -0.29 8.49
N GLN A 127 -6.88 -1.53 8.21
CA GLN A 127 -6.17 -2.70 8.75
C GLN A 127 -4.75 -2.79 8.18
N SER A 128 -4.56 -2.41 6.91
CA SER A 128 -3.25 -2.43 6.24
C SER A 128 -2.90 -1.09 5.61
N ASN A 129 -1.60 -0.87 5.38
CA ASN A 129 -1.15 0.27 4.58
C ASN A 129 -1.57 0.14 3.10
N ILE A 130 -1.67 -1.08 2.58
CA ILE A 130 -2.08 -1.35 1.20
C ILE A 130 -3.51 -0.86 0.97
N ASP A 131 -4.42 -1.15 1.91
CA ASP A 131 -5.81 -0.68 1.84
C ASP A 131 -5.87 0.84 1.86
N ALA A 132 -5.03 1.50 2.66
CA ALA A 132 -4.96 2.95 2.72
C ALA A 132 -4.45 3.57 1.40
N LEU A 133 -3.43 2.97 0.77
CA LEU A 133 -2.93 3.41 -0.54
C LEU A 133 -3.98 3.21 -1.64
N GLN A 134 -4.66 2.06 -1.66
CA GLN A 134 -5.74 1.81 -2.62
C GLN A 134 -6.92 2.75 -2.40
N ALA A 135 -7.26 3.06 -1.15
CA ALA A 135 -8.27 4.07 -0.85
C ALA A 135 -7.85 5.46 -1.36
N GLU A 136 -6.57 5.83 -1.24
CA GLU A 136 -6.06 7.10 -1.78
C GLU A 136 -6.27 7.23 -3.29
N VAL A 137 -5.93 6.17 -4.03
CA VAL A 137 -6.16 6.07 -5.48
C VAL A 137 -7.64 6.27 -5.79
N LEU A 138 -8.50 5.49 -5.11
CA LEU A 138 -9.95 5.54 -5.29
C LEU A 138 -10.50 6.95 -5.05
N PHE A 139 -10.10 7.59 -3.96
CA PHE A 139 -10.52 8.95 -3.67
C PHE A 139 -9.98 9.96 -4.67
N ARG A 140 -8.75 9.78 -5.18
CA ARG A 140 -8.19 10.64 -6.24
C ARG A 140 -9.00 10.57 -7.52
N GLU A 141 -9.39 9.38 -7.97
CA GLU A 141 -10.25 9.18 -9.15
C GLU A 141 -11.63 9.82 -8.98
N LEU A 142 -12.19 9.75 -7.76
CA LEU A 142 -13.43 10.43 -7.39
C LEU A 142 -13.28 11.95 -7.19
N GLY A 143 -12.09 12.52 -7.42
CA GLY A 143 -11.83 13.95 -7.22
C GLY A 143 -11.87 14.39 -5.75
N VAL A 144 -11.71 13.46 -4.81
CA VAL A 144 -11.72 13.68 -3.36
C VAL A 144 -10.28 13.83 -2.85
N LYS A 145 -9.96 15.02 -2.35
CA LYS A 145 -8.65 15.30 -1.75
C LYS A 145 -8.53 14.67 -0.37
N VAL A 146 -7.63 13.71 -0.25
CA VAL A 146 -7.26 13.03 1.00
C VAL A 146 -5.77 13.20 1.28
N HIS A 147 -5.33 12.74 2.46
CA HIS A 147 -3.93 12.61 2.81
C HIS A 147 -3.72 11.27 3.52
N VAL A 148 -2.80 10.45 3.00
CA VAL A 148 -2.44 9.15 3.59
C VAL A 148 -1.07 9.22 4.26
N SER A 149 -0.99 8.59 5.43
CA SER A 149 0.22 8.40 6.24
C SER A 149 0.10 7.06 6.98
N GLY A 150 0.89 6.08 6.58
CA GLY A 150 0.74 4.68 6.97
C GLY A 150 -0.66 4.19 6.64
N ALA A 151 -1.26 3.43 7.56
CA ALA A 151 -2.64 2.97 7.44
C ALA A 151 -3.68 4.07 7.76
N SER A 152 -3.30 5.34 7.92
CA SER A 152 -4.22 6.44 8.24
C SER A 152 -4.52 7.29 7.01
N LEU A 153 -5.80 7.61 6.80
CA LEU A 153 -6.28 8.51 5.78
C LEU A 153 -7.07 9.65 6.42
N ARG A 154 -6.78 10.90 6.02
CA ARG A 154 -7.50 12.09 6.48
C ARG A 154 -8.15 12.83 5.32
N PHE A 155 -9.39 13.27 5.52
CA PHE A 155 -10.14 14.05 4.54
C PHE A 155 -9.82 15.54 4.66
N LYS A 156 -9.70 16.24 3.51
CA LYS A 156 -9.58 17.71 3.46
C LYS A 156 -10.94 18.42 3.31
N LYS A 157 -12.05 17.70 3.52
CA LYS A 157 -13.41 18.24 3.46
C LYS A 157 -14.10 18.17 4.83
N LYS A 158 -15.20 18.91 4.98
CA LYS A 158 -16.06 18.83 6.16
C LYS A 158 -16.92 17.56 6.14
N ARG A 159 -17.33 17.11 7.33
CA ARG A 159 -18.08 15.85 7.50
C ARG A 159 -19.41 15.81 6.72
N GLU A 160 -20.06 16.96 6.54
CA GLU A 160 -21.34 17.06 5.83
C GLU A 160 -21.23 16.68 4.34
N SER A 161 -20.01 16.66 3.79
CA SER A 161 -19.78 16.21 2.40
C SER A 161 -19.51 14.71 2.25
N LEU A 162 -19.29 13.99 3.36
CA LEU A 162 -18.93 12.58 3.35
C LEU A 162 -20.05 11.65 2.84
N PRO A 163 -21.35 11.87 3.16
CA PRO A 163 -22.44 11.07 2.59
C PRO A 163 -22.49 11.14 1.06
N GLY A 164 -22.20 12.31 0.47
CA GLY A 164 -22.09 12.45 -0.99
C GLY A 164 -20.95 11.64 -1.59
N ILE A 165 -19.82 11.52 -0.88
CA ILE A 165 -18.67 10.68 -1.29
C ILE A 165 -19.03 9.19 -1.17
N ALA A 166 -19.71 8.80 -0.09
CA ALA A 166 -20.20 7.43 0.08
C ALA A 166 -21.11 7.01 -1.07
N ASN A 167 -21.96 7.91 -1.57
CA ASN A 167 -22.79 7.66 -2.74
C ASN A 167 -22.01 7.45 -4.04
N GLN A 168 -20.87 8.13 -4.22
CA GLN A 168 -19.99 7.87 -5.35
C GLN A 168 -19.34 6.49 -5.24
N LEU A 169 -18.90 6.10 -4.05
CA LEU A 169 -18.36 4.76 -3.79
C LEU A 169 -19.42 3.66 -3.98
N ALA A 170 -20.68 3.92 -3.63
CA ALA A 170 -21.79 2.99 -3.81
C ALA A 170 -22.04 2.62 -5.28
N ALA A 171 -21.61 3.46 -6.23
CA ALA A 171 -21.71 3.17 -7.66
C ALA A 171 -20.66 2.17 -8.17
N LEU A 172 -19.64 1.87 -7.36
CA LEU A 172 -18.55 0.98 -7.74
C LEU A 172 -18.85 -0.45 -7.28
N THR A 173 -18.65 -1.44 -8.14
CA THR A 173 -18.79 -2.86 -7.77
C THR A 173 -17.51 -3.43 -7.16
N GLU A 174 -16.36 -2.91 -7.58
CA GLU A 174 -15.03 -3.32 -7.15
C GLU A 174 -14.09 -2.11 -7.13
N VAL A 175 -12.91 -2.30 -6.54
CA VAL A 175 -11.84 -1.30 -6.65
C VAL A 175 -11.37 -1.31 -8.13
N PRO A 176 -11.16 -0.15 -8.79
CA PRO A 176 -10.89 -0.06 -10.24
C PRO A 176 -9.63 -0.74 -10.80
N SER A 177 -8.99 -1.69 -10.11
CA SER A 177 -7.75 -2.35 -10.55
C SER A 177 -7.49 -3.70 -9.88
N ASN A 178 -6.47 -4.43 -10.36
CA ASN A 178 -5.96 -5.68 -9.80
C ASN A 178 -5.61 -5.53 -8.31
N LYS A 179 -6.62 -5.74 -7.46
CA LYS A 179 -6.52 -5.48 -6.04
C LYS A 179 -5.49 -6.40 -5.39
N LEU A 180 -4.35 -5.80 -5.05
CA LEU A 180 -3.39 -6.35 -4.11
C LEU A 180 -3.97 -6.19 -2.69
N THR A 181 -4.12 -7.28 -1.95
CA THR A 181 -4.50 -7.22 -0.53
C THR A 181 -3.27 -7.56 0.31
N GLN A 182 -3.27 -7.18 1.59
CA GLN A 182 -2.24 -7.66 2.53
C GLN A 182 -2.14 -9.19 2.51
N LYS A 183 -3.28 -9.90 2.52
CA LYS A 183 -3.31 -11.36 2.42
C LYS A 183 -2.62 -11.91 1.17
N LYS A 184 -2.94 -11.39 -0.03
CA LYS A 184 -2.31 -11.85 -1.28
C LYS A 184 -0.81 -11.55 -1.32
N TYR A 185 -0.41 -10.43 -0.74
CA TYR A 185 1.00 -10.06 -0.60
C TYR A 185 1.72 -11.06 0.31
N GLU A 186 1.16 -11.36 1.48
CA GLU A 186 1.70 -12.34 2.43
C GLU A 186 1.76 -13.75 1.85
N GLU A 187 0.73 -14.17 1.10
CA GLU A 187 0.74 -15.45 0.36
C GLU A 187 1.88 -15.50 -0.65
N THR A 188 2.11 -14.43 -1.42
CA THR A 188 3.23 -14.34 -2.38
C THR A 188 4.58 -14.37 -1.66
N LEU A 189 4.70 -13.67 -0.54
CA LEU A 189 5.91 -13.67 0.28
C LEU A 189 6.20 -15.06 0.87
N GLU A 190 5.18 -15.75 1.38
CA GLU A 190 5.28 -17.11 1.90
C GLU A 190 5.71 -18.09 0.80
N GLU A 191 5.10 -18.00 -0.39
CA GLU A 191 5.50 -18.78 -1.57
C GLU A 191 6.98 -18.54 -1.93
N LEU A 192 7.44 -17.28 -1.97
CA LEU A 192 8.83 -16.94 -2.28
C LEU A 192 9.83 -17.48 -1.27
N LEU A 193 9.51 -17.41 0.02
CA LEU A 193 10.37 -17.89 1.12
C LEU A 193 10.53 -19.42 1.11
N LEU A 194 9.62 -20.15 0.48
CA LEU A 194 9.68 -21.60 0.35
C LEU A 194 10.39 -22.08 -0.92
N ILE A 195 10.71 -21.19 -1.86
CA ILE A 195 11.40 -21.56 -3.10
C ILE A 195 12.92 -21.53 -2.87
N ASN A 196 13.57 -22.69 -2.93
CA ASN A 196 15.04 -22.78 -2.89
C ASN A 196 15.68 -22.10 -4.12
N GLY A 197 16.91 -21.61 -3.97
CA GLY A 197 17.64 -20.95 -5.05
C GLY A 197 18.90 -20.28 -4.51
N GLU A 198 19.88 -21.08 -4.08
CA GLU A 198 21.21 -20.55 -3.75
C GLU A 198 21.91 -20.00 -4.99
N SER A 199 22.97 -19.19 -4.80
CA SER A 199 23.69 -18.55 -5.92
C SER A 199 24.11 -19.57 -6.99
N GLY A 200 23.71 -19.33 -8.24
CA GLY A 200 23.88 -20.22 -9.39
C GLY A 200 22.69 -21.14 -9.69
N GLU A 201 21.72 -21.28 -8.78
CA GLU A 201 20.55 -22.16 -8.90
C GLU A 201 19.21 -21.38 -8.84
N GLU A 202 19.20 -20.12 -9.27
CA GLU A 202 18.06 -19.20 -9.15
C GLU A 202 16.93 -19.47 -10.16
N ALA A 203 17.06 -20.49 -11.01
CA ALA A 203 16.12 -20.74 -12.11
C ALA A 203 14.66 -20.90 -11.64
N THR A 204 14.45 -21.59 -10.51
CA THR A 204 13.10 -21.83 -9.96
C THR A 204 12.45 -20.54 -9.49
N VAL A 205 13.16 -19.73 -8.69
CA VAL A 205 12.64 -18.43 -8.23
C VAL A 205 12.48 -17.45 -9.39
N ARG A 206 13.42 -17.41 -10.34
CA ARG A 206 13.31 -16.57 -11.54
C ARG A 206 12.06 -16.89 -12.35
N ASN A 207 11.74 -18.17 -12.53
CA ASN A 207 10.53 -18.61 -13.22
C ASN A 207 9.26 -18.21 -12.47
N TYR A 208 9.26 -18.32 -11.14
CA TYR A 208 8.15 -17.88 -10.31
C TYR A 208 7.92 -16.36 -10.43
N VAL A 209 8.98 -15.54 -10.30
CA VAL A 209 8.91 -14.09 -10.45
C VAL A 209 8.45 -13.69 -11.85
N THR A 210 8.99 -14.35 -12.89
CA THR A 210 8.57 -14.19 -14.29
C THR A 210 7.06 -14.39 -14.45
N GLN A 211 6.50 -15.48 -13.89
CA GLN A 211 5.07 -15.75 -14.00
C GLN A 211 4.21 -14.69 -13.30
N LYS A 212 4.60 -14.27 -12.09
CA LYS A 212 3.85 -13.26 -11.33
C LYS A 212 3.96 -11.86 -11.93
N MET A 213 5.10 -11.51 -12.52
CA MET A 213 5.38 -10.17 -13.03
C MET A 213 4.94 -9.96 -14.48
N SER A 214 4.97 -11.00 -15.33
CA SER A 214 4.59 -10.90 -16.75
C SER A 214 3.25 -10.20 -17.06
N PRO A 215 2.14 -10.39 -16.30
CA PRO A 215 0.88 -9.70 -16.61
C PRO A 215 0.86 -8.24 -16.16
N LEU A 216 1.92 -7.74 -15.51
CA LEU A 216 1.96 -6.43 -14.87
C LEU A 216 2.90 -5.45 -15.57
N VAL A 217 3.72 -5.91 -16.51
CA VAL A 217 4.82 -5.14 -17.12
C VAL A 217 4.71 -5.18 -18.64
N ASP A 218 5.31 -4.20 -19.31
CA ASP A 218 5.23 -4.06 -20.77
C ASP A 218 6.25 -4.95 -21.48
N GLU A 219 7.45 -5.07 -20.92
CA GLU A 219 8.55 -5.86 -21.47
C GLU A 219 9.24 -6.64 -20.36
N MET A 220 9.71 -7.85 -20.67
CA MET A 220 10.45 -8.67 -19.73
C MET A 220 11.39 -9.62 -20.46
N PHE A 221 12.63 -9.75 -19.99
CA PHE A 221 13.64 -10.66 -20.55
C PHE A 221 14.67 -11.07 -19.49
N VAL A 222 15.44 -12.11 -19.79
CA VAL A 222 16.56 -12.57 -18.96
C VAL A 222 17.86 -12.28 -19.72
N ASP A 223 18.84 -11.67 -19.06
CA ASP A 223 20.14 -11.39 -19.67
C ASP A 223 21.07 -12.62 -19.68
N ASP A 224 22.26 -12.49 -20.27
CA ASP A 224 23.22 -13.59 -20.40
C ASP A 224 23.75 -14.10 -19.05
N ALA A 225 23.70 -13.28 -17.99
CA ALA A 225 24.08 -13.67 -16.64
C ALA A 225 22.95 -14.38 -15.90
N GLY A 226 21.71 -14.26 -16.36
CA GLY A 226 20.54 -14.83 -15.71
C GLY A 226 19.73 -13.83 -14.88
N ASN A 227 20.07 -12.54 -14.91
CA ASN A 227 19.28 -11.49 -14.29
C ASN A 227 17.93 -11.35 -15.01
N LEU A 228 16.85 -11.16 -14.26
CA LEU A 228 15.53 -10.88 -14.83
C LEU A 228 15.31 -9.37 -14.88
N HIS A 229 15.07 -8.87 -16.10
CA HIS A 229 14.73 -7.48 -16.37
C HIS A 229 13.26 -7.37 -16.72
N ALA A 230 12.55 -6.41 -16.12
CA ALA A 230 11.20 -6.06 -16.52
C ALA A 230 11.04 -4.54 -16.60
N LYS A 231 10.28 -4.06 -17.59
CA LYS A 231 10.05 -2.63 -17.84
C LYS A 231 8.56 -2.31 -17.80
N GLN A 232 8.23 -1.21 -17.15
CA GLN A 232 6.87 -0.68 -17.11
C GLN A 232 6.89 0.85 -17.35
N VAL A 233 6.16 1.31 -18.36
CA VAL A 233 6.14 2.70 -18.82
C VAL A 233 4.81 3.35 -18.45
N PHE A 234 4.88 4.41 -17.64
CA PHE A 234 3.73 5.19 -17.17
C PHE A 234 3.67 6.59 -17.79
N GLY A 235 4.76 7.05 -18.41
CA GLY A 235 4.84 8.34 -19.09
C GLY A 235 6.26 8.74 -19.46
N GLU A 236 6.53 10.04 -19.55
CA GLU A 236 7.78 10.61 -20.10
C GLU A 236 8.75 11.12 -19.03
N GLY A 237 8.40 10.98 -17.74
CA GLY A 237 9.28 11.36 -16.64
C GLY A 237 10.49 10.41 -16.43
N PRO A 238 11.13 10.45 -15.24
CA PRO A 238 12.41 9.76 -15.04
C PRO A 238 12.31 8.25 -15.11
N THR A 239 13.41 7.60 -15.49
CA THR A 239 13.58 6.16 -15.34
C THR A 239 14.15 5.82 -13.96
N ILE A 240 13.53 4.87 -13.28
CA ILE A 240 13.89 4.41 -11.94
C ILE A 240 14.23 2.92 -12.01
N ILE A 241 15.36 2.53 -11.41
CA ILE A 241 15.66 1.12 -11.15
C ILE A 241 15.02 0.72 -9.82
N LEU A 242 14.28 -0.38 -9.82
CA LEU A 242 13.86 -1.07 -8.61
C LEU A 242 14.58 -2.43 -8.58
N ASN A 243 15.38 -2.68 -7.55
CA ASN A 243 16.27 -3.84 -7.52
C ASN A 243 16.17 -4.62 -6.20
N ALA A 244 16.21 -5.93 -6.36
CA ALA A 244 16.27 -6.98 -5.34
C ALA A 244 17.06 -8.15 -5.96
N HIS A 245 17.62 -9.04 -5.15
CA HIS A 245 18.32 -10.21 -5.66
C HIS A 245 17.49 -11.50 -5.52
N LEU A 246 17.75 -12.49 -6.37
CA LEU A 246 17.00 -13.74 -6.45
C LEU A 246 17.61 -14.85 -5.60
N ASP A 247 18.93 -14.84 -5.48
CA ASP A 247 19.68 -15.89 -4.81
C ASP A 247 19.53 -15.83 -3.29
N THR A 248 20.00 -16.88 -2.64
CA THR A 248 20.14 -16.96 -1.19
C THR A 248 21.52 -17.49 -0.87
N VAL A 249 22.06 -17.15 0.31
CA VAL A 249 23.41 -17.57 0.70
C VAL A 249 23.61 -19.10 0.76
N SER A 250 22.55 -19.87 0.98
CA SER A 250 22.59 -21.33 0.98
C SER A 250 21.22 -21.94 0.65
N SER A 251 21.23 -23.19 0.21
CA SER A 251 20.04 -24.03 0.09
C SER A 251 19.51 -24.52 1.46
N TRP A 252 18.28 -25.03 1.48
CA TRP A 252 17.64 -25.63 2.66
C TRP A 252 16.85 -26.89 2.30
N ASP A 253 16.50 -27.67 3.32
CA ASP A 253 15.79 -28.95 3.19
C ASP A 253 14.33 -28.77 2.71
N GLU A 254 13.81 -29.80 2.02
CA GLU A 254 12.45 -29.79 1.45
C GLU A 254 11.34 -29.74 2.52
N ASP A 255 11.63 -30.12 3.76
CA ASP A 255 10.69 -30.11 4.89
C ASP A 255 10.69 -28.77 5.68
N LYS A 256 11.35 -27.73 5.15
CA LYS A 256 11.31 -26.39 5.73
C LYS A 256 9.87 -25.87 5.88
N GLU A 257 9.53 -25.43 7.08
CA GLU A 257 8.26 -24.78 7.41
C GLU A 257 8.50 -23.34 7.88
N ILE A 258 7.57 -22.44 7.55
CA ILE A 258 7.59 -21.05 8.04
C ILE A 258 6.87 -21.00 9.38
N LEU A 259 7.62 -20.67 10.43
CA LEU A 259 7.10 -20.48 11.78
C LEU A 259 6.64 -19.03 11.97
N LYS A 260 5.39 -18.84 12.38
CA LYS A 260 4.78 -17.52 12.57
C LYS A 260 4.66 -17.20 14.07
N HIS A 261 5.38 -16.18 14.52
CA HIS A 261 5.47 -15.76 15.92
C HIS A 261 4.74 -14.44 16.16
N GLY A 262 3.86 -14.43 17.16
CA GLY A 262 3.09 -13.24 17.50
C GLY A 262 2.21 -12.79 16.34
N TRP A 263 2.23 -11.50 16.03
CA TRP A 263 1.37 -10.92 14.98
C TRP A 263 2.03 -10.93 13.59
N ASP A 264 3.33 -10.61 13.50
CA ASP A 264 3.95 -10.21 12.23
C ASP A 264 5.37 -10.80 11.99
N VAL A 265 5.92 -11.63 12.89
CA VAL A 265 7.32 -12.10 12.79
C VAL A 265 7.38 -13.54 12.31
N TRP A 266 8.07 -13.79 11.21
CA TRP A 266 8.25 -15.12 10.63
C TRP A 266 9.69 -15.61 10.78
N SER A 267 9.90 -16.90 10.96
CA SER A 267 11.21 -17.57 11.01
C SER A 267 11.14 -18.93 10.30
N SER A 268 12.28 -19.60 10.15
CA SER A 268 12.34 -20.97 9.63
C SER A 268 12.23 -22.02 10.75
N SER A 269 11.76 -23.22 10.42
CA SER A 269 11.89 -24.42 11.26
C SER A 269 13.27 -25.09 11.18
N THR A 270 13.97 -24.93 10.04
CA THR A 270 15.30 -25.48 9.76
C THR A 270 16.03 -24.63 8.71
N GLY A 271 17.36 -24.52 8.82
CA GLY A 271 18.17 -23.69 7.92
C GLY A 271 17.78 -22.21 7.95
N ILE A 272 18.23 -21.47 6.93
CA ILE A 272 17.87 -20.06 6.77
C ILE A 272 16.38 -19.89 6.36
N LEU A 273 15.80 -18.75 6.70
CA LEU A 273 14.46 -18.40 6.21
C LEU A 273 14.51 -18.07 4.71
N GLY A 274 15.61 -17.46 4.25
CA GLY A 274 15.77 -16.93 2.89
C GLY A 274 15.10 -15.57 2.72
N ALA A 275 14.95 -14.79 3.80
CA ALA A 275 14.30 -13.49 3.71
C ALA A 275 15.20 -12.45 3.05
N ASP A 276 16.51 -12.57 3.21
CA ASP A 276 17.54 -11.99 2.35
C ASP A 276 17.68 -12.81 1.05
N ASP A 277 17.16 -12.37 -0.11
CA ASP A 277 16.37 -11.15 -0.36
C ASP A 277 14.97 -11.42 -0.95
N ARG A 278 14.35 -12.55 -0.57
CA ARG A 278 12.94 -12.80 -0.95
C ARG A 278 11.98 -11.75 -0.41
N ALA A 279 12.34 -11.07 0.67
CA ALA A 279 11.62 -9.92 1.18
C ALA A 279 11.64 -8.72 0.21
N GLY A 280 12.78 -8.42 -0.42
CA GLY A 280 12.91 -7.40 -1.47
C GLY A 280 12.15 -7.78 -2.74
N VAL A 281 12.26 -9.05 -3.18
CA VAL A 281 11.53 -9.58 -4.34
C VAL A 281 10.02 -9.39 -4.18
N ALA A 282 9.47 -9.72 -3.00
CA ALA A 282 8.06 -9.55 -2.70
C ALA A 282 7.62 -8.07 -2.78
N VAL A 283 8.44 -7.14 -2.28
CA VAL A 283 8.17 -5.70 -2.37
C VAL A 283 8.07 -5.27 -3.84
N LEU A 284 8.98 -5.71 -4.70
CA LEU A 284 8.96 -5.34 -6.12
C LEU A 284 7.73 -5.88 -6.86
N LEU A 285 7.35 -7.13 -6.60
CA LEU A 285 6.10 -7.71 -7.13
C LEU A 285 4.87 -6.95 -6.63
N GLY A 286 4.86 -6.52 -5.36
CA GLY A 286 3.81 -5.68 -4.81
C GLY A 286 3.73 -4.31 -5.48
N LEU A 287 4.87 -3.68 -5.78
CA LEU A 287 4.92 -2.39 -6.48
C LEU A 287 4.36 -2.48 -7.90
N ALA A 288 4.69 -3.54 -8.65
CA ALA A 288 4.16 -3.75 -10.00
C ALA A 288 2.62 -3.82 -10.04
N HIS A 289 1.97 -4.29 -8.96
CA HIS A 289 0.51 -4.25 -8.84
C HIS A 289 -0.03 -2.85 -8.51
N LEU A 290 0.69 -2.07 -7.70
CA LEU A 290 0.20 -0.79 -7.18
C LEU A 290 0.44 0.38 -8.13
N LEU A 291 1.56 0.38 -8.86
CA LEU A 291 2.00 1.51 -9.68
C LEU A 291 1.11 1.86 -10.88
N PRO A 292 0.40 0.93 -11.56
CA PRO A 292 -0.61 1.26 -12.59
C PRO A 292 -1.65 2.30 -12.17
N ASN A 293 -1.93 2.42 -10.87
CA ASN A 293 -2.92 3.36 -10.37
C ASN A 293 -2.31 4.54 -9.61
N SER A 294 -0.98 4.68 -9.66
CA SER A 294 -0.26 5.78 -9.04
C SER A 294 -0.33 7.07 -9.89
N SER A 295 0.17 8.19 -9.36
CA SER A 295 0.41 9.39 -10.18
C SER A 295 1.84 9.44 -10.74
N PHE A 296 2.56 8.32 -10.75
CA PHE A 296 3.89 8.29 -11.32
C PHE A 296 3.84 8.54 -12.83
N ASP A 297 4.76 9.38 -13.30
CA ASP A 297 4.97 9.73 -14.70
C ASP A 297 6.45 9.46 -14.98
N GLY A 298 6.74 8.42 -15.77
CA GLY A 298 8.09 7.95 -16.04
C GLY A 298 8.13 6.45 -16.35
N THR A 299 9.31 5.85 -16.17
CA THR A 299 9.56 4.44 -16.47
C THR A 299 10.15 3.74 -15.25
N ILE A 300 9.66 2.53 -14.98
CA ILE A 300 10.26 1.63 -14.00
C ILE A 300 11.00 0.52 -14.74
N HIS A 301 12.24 0.29 -14.31
CA HIS A 301 13.05 -0.85 -14.70
C HIS A 301 13.26 -1.73 -13.45
N TYR A 302 12.53 -2.82 -13.35
CA TYR A 302 12.74 -3.84 -12.34
C TYR A 302 13.94 -4.69 -12.75
N ILE A 303 14.90 -4.87 -11.84
CA ILE A 303 16.07 -5.71 -12.07
C ILE A 303 16.19 -6.67 -10.90
N PHE A 304 15.92 -7.95 -11.16
CA PHE A 304 16.16 -9.03 -10.21
C PHE A 304 17.48 -9.70 -10.55
N THR A 305 18.49 -9.46 -9.72
CA THR A 305 19.84 -9.93 -9.96
C THR A 305 20.03 -11.36 -9.48
N VAL A 306 21.01 -12.05 -10.06
CA VAL A 306 21.49 -13.35 -9.59
C VAL A 306 22.84 -13.20 -8.92
N GLU A 307 23.24 -14.19 -8.12
CA GLU A 307 24.57 -14.29 -7.53
C GLU A 307 25.04 -13.00 -6.79
N GLU A 308 24.14 -12.33 -6.06
CA GLU A 308 24.49 -11.18 -5.20
C GLU A 308 25.42 -11.64 -4.07
N GLU A 309 25.03 -12.74 -3.41
CA GLU A 309 25.61 -13.25 -2.16
C GLU A 309 27.07 -13.68 -2.30
N ILE A 310 27.49 -13.98 -3.54
CA ILE A 310 28.86 -14.40 -3.88
C ILE A 310 29.70 -13.29 -4.51
N GLY A 311 29.19 -12.05 -4.59
CA GLY A 311 30.00 -10.88 -4.95
C GLY A 311 29.39 -9.87 -5.93
N LEU A 312 28.06 -9.73 -5.96
CA LEU A 312 27.32 -8.87 -6.88
C LEU A 312 27.49 -9.28 -8.35
N CYS A 313 27.62 -10.58 -8.62
CA CYS A 313 28.00 -11.07 -9.94
C CYS A 313 26.94 -10.70 -11.00
N GLY A 314 25.66 -10.91 -10.70
CA GLY A 314 24.56 -10.51 -11.57
C GLY A 314 24.56 -9.01 -11.87
N ALA A 315 24.58 -8.15 -10.85
CA ALA A 315 24.60 -6.69 -11.07
C ALA A 315 25.82 -6.23 -11.89
N ARG A 316 27.01 -6.80 -11.66
CA ARG A 316 28.23 -6.47 -12.43
C ARG A 316 28.12 -6.85 -13.90
N ALA A 317 27.30 -7.85 -14.23
CA ALA A 317 27.08 -8.30 -15.60
C ALA A 317 26.05 -7.46 -16.36
N VAL A 318 25.22 -6.66 -15.68
CA VAL A 318 24.27 -5.76 -16.32
C VAL A 318 25.01 -4.74 -17.18
N THR A 319 24.72 -4.77 -18.48
CA THR A 319 25.39 -3.88 -19.43
C THR A 319 24.95 -2.41 -19.26
N PRO A 320 25.85 -1.43 -19.43
CA PRO A 320 25.51 -0.01 -19.26
C PRO A 320 24.32 0.44 -20.13
N GLU A 321 24.17 -0.12 -21.33
CA GLU A 321 23.11 0.18 -22.26
C GLU A 321 21.70 -0.10 -21.68
N LEU A 322 21.58 -1.12 -20.82
CA LEU A 322 20.31 -1.49 -20.18
C LEU A 322 19.88 -0.51 -19.08
N ILE A 323 20.83 0.23 -18.50
CA ILE A 323 20.59 1.10 -17.34
C ILE A 323 20.91 2.58 -17.58
N GLN A 324 21.41 2.95 -18.76
CA GLN A 324 21.84 4.32 -19.08
C GLN A 324 20.75 5.40 -18.91
N GLU A 325 19.48 5.03 -19.03
CA GLU A 325 18.35 5.95 -18.90
C GLU A 325 18.01 6.23 -17.43
N ALA A 326 18.39 5.33 -16.52
CA ALA A 326 18.06 5.41 -15.10
C ALA A 326 18.69 6.64 -14.45
N LYS A 327 17.90 7.33 -13.63
CA LYS A 327 18.34 8.51 -12.85
C LYS A 327 18.49 8.22 -11.37
N MET A 328 17.78 7.20 -10.89
CA MET A 328 17.86 6.75 -9.52
C MET A 328 17.60 5.25 -9.41
N ALA A 329 18.09 4.63 -8.34
CA ALA A 329 17.83 3.24 -7.99
C ALA A 329 17.38 3.11 -6.54
N PHE A 330 16.32 2.32 -6.31
CA PHE A 330 15.91 1.88 -4.99
C PHE A 330 16.18 0.38 -4.87
N VAL A 331 17.16 0.02 -4.06
CA VAL A 331 17.51 -1.36 -3.74
C VAL A 331 16.81 -1.75 -2.44
N ILE A 332 16.17 -2.91 -2.40
CA ILE A 332 15.33 -3.33 -1.27
C ILE A 332 15.98 -4.53 -0.56
N ASP A 333 17.20 -4.35 -0.05
CA ASP A 333 18.05 -5.44 0.40
C ASP A 333 18.82 -5.02 1.65
N ARG A 334 18.09 -4.61 2.69
CA ARG A 334 18.72 -4.17 3.92
C ARG A 334 18.00 -4.75 5.12
N ARG A 335 18.74 -5.36 6.03
CA ARG A 335 18.20 -5.73 7.34
C ARG A 335 17.55 -4.55 8.09
N GLY A 336 16.71 -4.86 9.05
CA GLY A 336 16.02 -3.88 9.89
C GLY A 336 14.77 -3.31 9.22
N LYS A 337 14.24 -2.22 9.79
CA LYS A 337 12.88 -1.75 9.49
C LYS A 337 12.82 -0.36 8.88
N HIS A 338 13.87 0.44 9.06
CA HIS A 338 13.81 1.91 8.91
C HIS A 338 15.11 2.52 8.36
N ASP A 339 16.06 1.70 7.88
CA ASP A 339 17.33 2.20 7.37
C ASP A 339 17.18 2.65 5.91
N ILE A 340 17.77 3.80 5.62
CA ILE A 340 18.03 4.28 4.25
C ILE A 340 19.55 4.33 4.13
N VAL A 341 20.16 3.30 3.56
CA VAL A 341 21.60 3.26 3.38
C VAL A 341 21.98 4.17 2.22
N VAL A 342 22.68 5.25 2.56
CA VAL A 342 23.12 6.30 1.60
C VAL A 342 24.62 6.22 1.29
N GLY A 343 25.32 5.24 1.84
CA GLY A 343 26.74 5.03 1.63
C GLY A 343 27.28 3.85 2.43
N SER A 344 28.52 3.46 2.12
CA SER A 344 29.19 2.36 2.82
C SER A 344 29.91 2.86 4.06
N GLN A 345 29.90 2.03 5.12
CA GLN A 345 30.74 2.23 6.31
C GLN A 345 32.25 2.19 5.99
N TRP A 346 32.65 1.63 4.84
CA TRP A 346 34.03 1.55 4.36
C TRP A 346 34.42 2.69 3.42
N GLY A 347 33.54 3.67 3.22
CA GLY A 347 33.73 4.80 2.33
C GLY A 347 32.99 4.68 1.00
N GLY A 348 32.66 5.82 0.40
CA GLY A 348 31.82 5.92 -0.80
C GLY A 348 30.37 6.22 -0.45
N LEU A 349 29.83 7.26 -1.08
CA LEU A 349 28.41 7.62 -0.99
C LEU A 349 27.66 6.97 -2.14
N PHE A 350 26.44 6.49 -1.86
CA PHE A 350 25.56 5.92 -2.87
C PHE A 350 24.66 6.98 -3.53
N CYS A 351 24.48 8.11 -2.86
CA CYS A 351 23.75 9.23 -3.41
C CYS A 351 24.35 10.55 -2.91
N SER A 352 23.96 11.65 -3.56
CA SER A 352 24.16 12.99 -3.03
C SER A 352 23.43 13.16 -1.69
N GLU A 353 23.97 14.02 -0.82
CA GLU A 353 23.34 14.33 0.47
C GLU A 353 21.92 14.88 0.29
N GLU A 354 21.71 15.69 -0.76
CA GLU A 354 20.39 16.27 -1.05
C GLU A 354 19.37 15.20 -1.46
N PHE A 355 19.76 14.23 -2.29
CA PHE A 355 18.91 13.11 -2.66
C PHE A 355 18.52 12.29 -1.42
N GLY A 356 19.50 11.88 -0.61
CA GLY A 356 19.26 11.13 0.63
C GLY A 356 18.31 11.85 1.60
N GLN A 357 18.51 13.15 1.82
CA GLN A 357 17.62 13.96 2.67
C GLN A 357 16.18 14.04 2.16
N ARG A 358 15.97 13.98 0.84
CA ARG A 358 14.61 13.97 0.25
C ARG A 358 13.97 12.61 0.35
N VAL A 359 14.72 11.53 0.13
CA VAL A 359 14.27 10.15 0.37
C VAL A 359 13.82 10.01 1.83
N GLU A 360 14.65 10.43 2.79
CA GLU A 360 14.31 10.38 4.21
C GLU A 360 13.06 11.20 4.54
N ARG A 361 12.92 12.39 3.95
CA ARG A 361 11.74 13.24 4.14
C ARG A 361 10.46 12.55 3.66
N ILE A 362 10.49 11.91 2.50
CA ILE A 362 9.34 11.16 1.97
C ILE A 362 9.05 9.97 2.87
N ALA A 363 10.06 9.15 3.19
CA ALA A 363 9.91 7.96 4.02
C ALA A 363 9.29 8.28 5.41
N ARG A 364 9.76 9.35 6.07
CA ARG A 364 9.22 9.84 7.36
C ARG A 364 7.81 10.46 7.27
N ARG A 365 7.39 10.90 6.08
CA ARG A 365 6.01 11.36 5.82
C ARG A 365 5.09 10.16 5.59
N THR A 366 5.60 9.15 4.88
CA THR A 366 4.82 7.99 4.45
C THR A 366 4.59 7.03 5.60
N GLN A 367 5.61 6.78 6.40
CA GLN A 367 5.56 5.91 7.56
C GLN A 367 6.09 6.67 8.77
N SER A 368 5.95 6.09 9.98
CA SER A 368 6.42 6.68 11.23
C SER A 368 7.76 7.43 11.09
N ARG A 369 7.98 8.50 11.85
CA ARG A 369 9.14 9.43 11.73
C ARG A 369 10.52 8.80 12.05
N ARG A 370 10.62 7.47 11.99
CA ARG A 370 11.76 6.63 12.36
C ARG A 370 12.70 6.30 11.20
N TRP A 371 12.29 6.46 9.93
CA TRP A 371 13.20 6.24 8.80
C TRP A 371 14.39 7.21 8.86
N THR A 372 15.62 6.73 8.63
CA THR A 372 16.83 7.56 8.74
C THR A 372 17.87 7.17 7.71
N CYS A 373 18.56 8.17 7.15
CA CYS A 373 19.79 7.96 6.41
C CYS A 373 20.89 7.40 7.33
N THR A 374 21.50 6.29 6.92
CA THR A 374 22.58 5.62 7.63
C THR A 374 23.67 5.14 6.68
N LEU A 375 24.80 4.74 7.24
CA LEU A 375 25.82 3.98 6.53
C LEU A 375 25.54 2.48 6.69
N GLY A 376 25.93 1.69 5.69
CA GLY A 376 25.66 0.26 5.66
C GLY A 376 26.76 -0.55 4.98
N GLY A 377 26.41 -1.80 4.66
CA GLY A 377 27.25 -2.73 3.91
C GLY A 377 27.34 -2.41 2.42
N SER A 378 27.86 -3.35 1.66
CA SER A 378 27.78 -3.34 0.20
C SER A 378 26.51 -4.11 -0.20
N SER A 379 25.88 -3.69 -1.29
CA SER A 379 24.92 -4.49 -2.07
C SER A 379 25.05 -4.09 -3.54
N ASP A 380 24.15 -4.58 -4.40
CA ASP A 380 24.00 -4.15 -5.80
C ASP A 380 23.99 -2.63 -6.00
N THR A 381 23.54 -1.89 -4.97
CA THR A 381 23.62 -0.42 -4.90
C THR A 381 24.98 0.11 -5.35
N ARG A 382 26.08 -0.57 -4.99
CA ARG A 382 27.44 -0.16 -5.36
C ARG A 382 27.65 -0.14 -6.87
N ILE A 383 27.03 -1.07 -7.61
CA ILE A 383 27.15 -1.17 -9.06
C ILE A 383 26.32 -0.09 -9.75
N TRP A 384 25.10 0.20 -9.27
CA TRP A 384 24.29 1.31 -9.79
C TRP A 384 25.02 2.65 -9.63
N VAL A 385 25.65 2.85 -8.48
CA VAL A 385 26.44 4.06 -8.18
C VAL A 385 27.64 4.21 -9.10
N SER A 386 28.32 3.14 -9.50
CA SER A 386 29.45 3.24 -10.43
C SER A 386 29.04 3.67 -11.84
N HIS A 387 27.75 3.58 -12.17
CA HIS A 387 27.15 4.09 -13.40
C HIS A 387 26.58 5.51 -13.26
N GLY A 388 26.80 6.18 -12.11
CA GLY A 388 26.34 7.54 -11.86
C GLY A 388 24.86 7.65 -11.51
N ILE A 389 24.24 6.56 -11.05
CA ILE A 389 22.83 6.50 -10.67
C ILE A 389 22.69 6.82 -9.18
N GLU A 390 21.86 7.80 -8.82
CA GLU A 390 21.57 8.15 -7.42
C GLU A 390 20.86 6.99 -6.73
N SER A 391 21.51 6.33 -5.78
CA SER A 391 21.03 5.03 -5.28
C SER A 391 20.93 5.00 -3.76
N VAL A 392 19.94 4.29 -3.24
CA VAL A 392 19.82 3.97 -1.81
C VAL A 392 19.42 2.51 -1.63
N ASN A 393 19.88 1.90 -0.53
CA ASN A 393 19.41 0.58 -0.10
C ASN A 393 18.47 0.72 1.11
N LEU A 394 17.27 0.16 1.01
CA LEU A 394 16.16 0.37 1.93
C LEU A 394 15.88 -0.89 2.73
N SER A 395 15.64 -0.71 4.03
CA SER A 395 15.28 -1.83 4.92
C SER A 395 14.15 -2.71 4.35
N ALA A 396 14.34 -4.02 4.28
CA ALA A 396 13.38 -5.00 3.79
C ALA A 396 12.60 -5.72 4.91
N GLY A 397 12.98 -5.53 6.18
CA GLY A 397 12.26 -6.08 7.33
C GLY A 397 12.88 -7.35 7.93
N TYR A 398 13.86 -7.96 7.27
CA TYR A 398 14.58 -9.11 7.79
C TYR A 398 15.64 -8.73 8.83
N MET A 399 16.04 -9.69 9.67
CA MET A 399 17.08 -9.58 10.69
C MET A 399 17.83 -10.90 10.84
N ASN A 400 19.10 -10.84 11.20
CA ASN A 400 19.99 -12.00 11.35
C ASN A 400 20.11 -12.80 10.04
N GLU A 401 20.20 -12.07 8.93
CA GLU A 401 20.46 -12.62 7.61
C GLU A 401 21.64 -13.61 7.63
N HIS A 402 21.56 -14.62 6.77
CA HIS A 402 22.57 -15.67 6.61
C HIS A 402 22.77 -16.58 7.83
N THR A 403 21.76 -16.68 8.70
CA THR A 403 21.80 -17.56 9.88
C THR A 403 20.49 -18.33 10.04
N GLU A 404 20.52 -19.39 10.84
CA GLU A 404 19.31 -20.14 11.23
C GLU A 404 18.36 -19.31 12.12
N ASP A 405 18.87 -18.22 12.72
CA ASP A 405 18.11 -17.27 13.52
C ASP A 405 17.47 -16.15 12.68
N GLU A 406 17.46 -16.30 11.35
CA GLU A 406 16.88 -15.33 10.43
C GLU A 406 15.37 -15.15 10.69
N THR A 407 14.96 -13.89 10.79
CA THR A 407 13.56 -13.52 10.99
C THR A 407 13.12 -12.44 10.04
N LEU A 408 11.84 -12.43 9.69
CA LEU A 408 11.21 -11.38 8.88
C LEU A 408 10.06 -10.74 9.64
N ASP A 409 10.13 -9.43 9.86
CA ASP A 409 8.97 -8.64 10.28
C ASP A 409 8.14 -8.24 9.04
N VAL A 410 7.08 -9.00 8.78
CA VAL A 410 6.21 -8.84 7.60
C VAL A 410 5.55 -7.47 7.56
N ARG A 411 5.20 -6.92 8.73
CA ARG A 411 4.65 -5.56 8.80
C ARG A 411 5.70 -4.51 8.44
N ALA A 412 6.96 -4.70 8.84
CA ALA A 412 8.05 -3.84 8.39
C ALA A 412 8.26 -3.93 6.88
N ASN A 413 8.20 -5.13 6.30
CA ASN A 413 8.29 -5.33 4.85
C ASN A 413 7.14 -4.63 4.08
N LEU A 414 5.90 -4.74 4.55
CA LEU A 414 4.75 -3.99 4.02
C LEU A 414 4.89 -2.46 4.17
N ASN A 415 5.55 -1.98 5.24
CA ASN A 415 5.87 -0.57 5.39
C ASN A 415 6.87 -0.12 4.32
N THR A 416 7.86 -0.95 3.99
CA THR A 416 8.83 -0.69 2.91
C THR A 416 8.15 -0.58 1.57
N LEU A 417 7.25 -1.50 1.22
CA LEU A 417 6.40 -1.40 0.03
C LEU A 417 5.73 -0.02 -0.09
N SER A 418 5.14 0.44 1.02
CA SER A 418 4.45 1.74 1.05
C SER A 418 5.41 2.92 0.87
N VAL A 419 6.60 2.85 1.48
CA VAL A 419 7.65 3.88 1.35
C VAL A 419 8.14 3.96 -0.08
N VAL A 420 8.47 2.83 -0.71
CA VAL A 420 8.98 2.79 -2.08
C VAL A 420 7.91 3.29 -3.06
N TYR A 421 6.65 2.89 -2.87
CA TYR A 421 5.53 3.42 -3.67
C TYR A 421 5.49 4.96 -3.67
N LYS A 422 5.66 5.58 -2.49
CA LYS A 422 5.68 7.04 -2.37
C LYS A 422 6.97 7.68 -2.87
N LEU A 423 8.11 6.99 -2.79
CA LEU A 423 9.35 7.47 -3.41
C LEU A 423 9.22 7.52 -4.94
N VAL A 424 8.57 6.51 -5.53
CA VAL A 424 8.28 6.47 -6.96
C VAL A 424 7.29 7.57 -7.36
N GLU A 425 6.16 7.73 -6.65
CA GLU A 425 5.20 8.83 -6.95
C GLU A 425 5.86 10.22 -6.87
N ASP A 426 6.78 10.44 -5.94
CA ASP A 426 7.47 11.72 -5.75
C ASP A 426 8.84 11.77 -6.49
N ALA A 427 9.10 10.90 -7.48
CA ALA A 427 10.40 10.78 -8.16
C ALA A 427 10.88 12.09 -8.81
N THR A 428 9.99 12.85 -9.44
CA THR A 428 10.33 14.16 -10.03
C THR A 428 10.84 15.13 -8.96
N TYR A 429 10.30 15.09 -7.74
CA TYR A 429 10.79 15.89 -6.62
C TYR A 429 12.19 15.47 -6.16
N LEU A 430 12.50 14.17 -6.19
CA LEU A 430 13.82 13.66 -5.82
C LEU A 430 14.93 14.21 -6.72
N LEU A 431 14.65 14.47 -8.00
CA LEU A 431 15.63 14.97 -8.99
C LEU A 431 15.74 16.49 -9.10
N GLN A 432 14.92 17.27 -8.38
CA GLN A 432 14.96 18.73 -8.49
C GLN A 432 16.35 19.27 -8.12
N LYS A 433 16.93 20.19 -8.87
CA LYS A 433 18.13 20.91 -8.39
C LYS A 433 17.68 22.02 -7.43
N LYS A 434 18.44 22.28 -6.36
CA LYS A 434 18.22 23.47 -5.51
C LYS A 434 18.08 24.70 -6.41
N THR A 435 16.91 25.36 -6.39
CA THR A 435 16.80 26.71 -6.94
C THR A 435 17.71 27.58 -6.08
N GLN A 436 18.80 28.08 -6.65
CA GLN A 436 19.58 29.14 -6.02
C GLN A 436 18.60 30.30 -5.79
N ARG A 437 18.18 30.53 -4.54
CA ARG A 437 17.54 31.79 -4.19
C ARG A 437 18.55 32.89 -4.54
N PRO A 438 18.20 33.89 -5.38
CA PRO A 438 19.10 34.99 -5.60
C PRO A 438 19.43 35.60 -4.24
N LEU A 439 20.72 35.70 -3.93
CA LEU A 439 21.22 36.41 -2.77
C LEU A 439 20.50 37.76 -2.75
N ARG A 440 19.68 38.01 -1.73
CA ARG A 440 19.17 39.36 -1.48
C ARG A 440 20.40 40.24 -1.37
N SER A 441 20.64 41.07 -2.38
CA SER A 441 21.62 42.13 -2.31
C SER A 441 21.29 42.93 -1.06
N LYS A 442 22.19 42.90 -0.08
CA LYS A 442 22.17 43.89 0.99
C LYS A 442 22.31 45.23 0.28
N SER A 443 21.22 45.98 0.18
CA SER A 443 21.27 47.40 -0.13
C SER A 443 22.20 48.03 0.90
N ALA A 444 23.33 48.55 0.44
CA ALA A 444 24.23 49.36 1.24
C ALA A 444 23.47 50.61 1.73
N MET A 445 23.77 51.00 2.97
CA MET A 445 23.38 52.31 3.54
C MET A 445 24.00 53.45 2.74
#